data_AF-A0A2E3XW60-F1
#
_entry.id   AF-A0A2E3XW60-F1
#
_cell.length_a   1.000
_cell.length_b   1.000
_cell.length_c   1.000
_cell.angle_alpha   90.00
_cell.angle_beta   90.00
_cell.angle_gamma   90.00
#
_symmetry.space_group_name_H-M   'P 1'
#
loop_
_entity.id
_entity.type
_entity.pdbx_description
1 polymer ?
#
loop_
_entity_poly.entity_id
_entity_poly.type
_entity_poly.pdbx_seq_one_letter_code
_entity_poly.pdbx_strand_id
1 'polypeptide(L)'
;MRTHQFKIYTLLIIMILSISSCSHQSQTRTPSSLFNCKELLSSILSSRLSYRKQNKNLRQLEDKAMHESIQYYEFQTLPRSPKTPLQALATQINLEEMRGIRRGEGIPYATHPLKLSYLSEYLIGDSSSEAERTYLYTMIHDVLEEGRSTAPESLEWLSRYFPEHPYIAQAAYKLVEPNIEEIPISKDIPYSMIEVVGYGRQIEFFYFNQNQDRALLNASLIDKLFNVFDRFKAVQDGLVKEENFLTRMEWRLAKQGYLLKKMGPYAHPDISKYAQALHDNIRKKLGLSPTAINKKISQYRELEARYAEDIDAIIIREAQKRNLF
;
A
#
# COMPACT_ATOMS: atom_id res chain seq x y z
N MET A 1 -28.05 5.78 -24.19
CA MET A 1 -27.12 4.69 -24.56
C MET A 1 -27.05 4.39 -26.08
N ARG A 2 -27.19 5.37 -26.99
CA ARG A 2 -27.11 5.12 -28.46
C ARG A 2 -26.06 5.97 -29.22
N THR A 3 -25.29 6.82 -28.55
CA THR A 3 -24.31 7.74 -29.19
C THR A 3 -22.85 7.27 -29.12
N HIS A 4 -22.51 6.29 -28.27
CA HIS A 4 -21.16 5.71 -28.20
C HIS A 4 -20.96 4.52 -29.14
N GLN A 5 -21.99 3.71 -29.39
CA GLN A 5 -21.91 2.66 -30.41
C GLN A 5 -21.70 3.25 -31.82
N PHE A 6 -22.32 4.40 -32.14
CA PHE A 6 -22.19 5.05 -33.45
C PHE A 6 -20.74 5.45 -33.78
N LYS A 7 -19.98 5.97 -32.80
CA LYS A 7 -18.59 6.41 -33.00
C LYS A 7 -17.61 5.25 -33.24
N ILE A 8 -17.86 4.09 -32.62
CA ILE A 8 -17.01 2.91 -32.77
C ILE A 8 -17.21 2.29 -34.17
N TYR A 9 -18.45 2.23 -34.67
CA TYR A 9 -18.71 1.74 -36.02
C TYR A 9 -18.17 2.66 -37.11
N THR A 10 -18.17 3.99 -36.93
CA THR A 10 -17.58 4.94 -37.91
C THR A 10 -16.06 4.77 -38.01
N LEU A 11 -15.35 4.60 -36.89
CA LEU A 11 -13.91 4.38 -36.89
C LEU A 11 -13.53 3.03 -37.53
N LEU A 12 -14.32 1.99 -37.29
CA LEU A 12 -14.11 0.67 -37.89
C LEU A 12 -14.30 0.71 -39.42
N ILE A 13 -15.29 1.46 -39.91
CA ILE A 13 -15.56 1.62 -41.35
C ILE A 13 -14.43 2.39 -42.05
N ILE A 14 -13.91 3.47 -41.44
CA ILE A 14 -12.77 4.23 -42.00
C ILE A 14 -11.52 3.34 -42.08
N MET A 15 -11.29 2.50 -41.08
CA MET A 15 -10.15 1.59 -41.05
C MET A 15 -10.27 0.48 -42.12
N ILE A 16 -11.46 -0.10 -42.29
CA ILE A 16 -11.72 -1.12 -43.30
C ILE A 16 -11.62 -0.53 -44.72
N LEU A 17 -12.13 0.68 -44.96
CA LEU A 17 -12.03 1.35 -46.26
C LEU A 17 -10.58 1.73 -46.61
N SER A 18 -9.77 2.09 -45.61
CA SER A 18 -8.35 2.42 -45.82
C SER A 18 -7.50 1.20 -46.18
N ILE A 19 -7.87 0.03 -45.65
CA ILE A 19 -7.18 -1.24 -45.93
C ILE A 19 -7.60 -1.79 -47.31
N SER A 20 -8.89 -1.71 -47.66
CA SER A 20 -9.39 -2.14 -48.99
C SER A 20 -8.89 -1.26 -50.14
N SER A 21 -8.52 -0.01 -49.87
CA SER A 21 -7.91 0.92 -50.85
C SER A 21 -6.43 0.63 -51.13
N CYS A 22 -5.78 -0.18 -50.29
CA CYS A 22 -4.37 -0.57 -50.43
C CYS A 22 -4.19 -1.89 -51.21
N SER A 23 -5.26 -2.67 -51.40
CA SER A 23 -5.21 -3.98 -52.07
C SER A 23 -5.57 -3.97 -53.56
N HIS A 24 -5.86 -2.80 -54.14
CA HIS A 24 -6.10 -2.63 -55.58
C HIS A 24 -5.25 -1.51 -56.15
N GLN A 25 -3.95 -1.76 -56.30
CA GLN A 25 -3.12 -1.10 -57.31
C GLN A 25 -1.80 -1.86 -57.45
N SER A 26 -1.75 -2.76 -58.44
CA SER A 26 -0.50 -3.27 -59.01
C SER A 26 -0.46 -2.91 -60.49
N GLN A 27 0.73 -2.53 -60.97
CA GLN A 27 1.13 -2.13 -62.33
C GLN A 27 0.98 -0.60 -62.57
N THR A 28 1.99 0.23 -62.85
CA THR A 28 3.36 0.06 -63.38
C THR A 28 4.24 1.31 -63.10
N ARG A 29 5.52 1.08 -62.76
CA ARG A 29 6.78 1.89 -62.88
C ARG A 29 6.83 3.42 -62.57
N THR A 30 7.38 3.75 -61.38
CA THR A 30 8.51 4.66 -60.98
C THR A 30 8.94 5.88 -61.83
N PRO A 31 9.59 6.94 -61.27
CA PRO A 31 10.01 7.21 -59.88
C PRO A 31 9.53 8.59 -59.34
N SER A 32 9.91 8.96 -58.11
CA SER A 32 9.78 10.30 -57.47
C SER A 32 8.57 10.61 -56.58
N SER A 33 8.17 9.70 -55.69
CA SER A 33 7.31 10.09 -54.56
C SER A 33 7.43 9.11 -53.41
N LEU A 34 8.58 9.14 -52.73
CA LEU A 34 8.61 8.68 -51.34
C LEU A 34 8.96 9.88 -50.49
N PHE A 35 7.91 10.67 -50.22
CA PHE A 35 7.85 11.53 -49.04
C PHE A 35 8.30 10.65 -47.87
N ASN A 36 9.52 10.91 -47.40
CA ASN A 36 10.29 9.95 -46.64
C ASN A 36 9.72 9.88 -45.22
N CYS A 37 8.67 9.06 -45.04
CA CYS A 37 8.03 8.82 -43.75
C CYS A 37 9.05 8.39 -42.68
N LYS A 38 10.24 7.90 -43.07
CA LYS A 38 11.37 7.64 -42.19
C LYS A 38 11.98 8.91 -41.57
N GLU A 39 12.07 10.03 -42.29
CA GLU A 39 12.55 11.30 -41.73
C GLU A 39 11.49 11.97 -40.86
N LEU A 40 10.20 11.86 -41.22
CA LEU A 40 9.10 12.34 -40.38
C LEU A 40 8.98 11.49 -39.10
N LEU A 41 9.11 10.16 -39.19
CA LEU A 41 9.20 9.27 -38.02
C LEU A 41 10.46 9.50 -37.21
N SER A 42 11.61 9.77 -37.84
CA SER A 42 12.87 10.07 -37.14
C SER A 42 12.81 11.42 -36.43
N SER A 43 12.19 12.45 -37.02
CA SER A 43 11.90 13.75 -36.41
C SER A 43 10.90 13.64 -35.24
N ILE A 44 9.86 12.82 -35.39
CA ILE A 44 8.89 12.52 -34.31
C ILE A 44 9.54 11.67 -33.21
N LEU A 45 10.48 10.77 -33.53
CA LEU A 45 11.20 9.95 -32.56
C LEU A 45 12.30 10.74 -31.84
N SER A 46 13.02 11.63 -32.53
CA SER A 46 14.08 12.47 -31.94
C SER A 46 13.52 13.66 -31.13
N SER A 47 12.35 14.21 -31.50
CA SER A 47 11.59 15.15 -30.64
C SER A 47 10.88 14.46 -29.47
N ARG A 48 10.58 13.15 -29.56
CA ARG A 48 10.08 12.34 -28.43
C ARG A 48 11.18 11.81 -27.51
N LEU A 49 12.43 11.71 -27.97
CA LEU A 49 13.55 11.19 -27.18
C LEU A 49 14.27 12.25 -26.32
N SER A 50 14.15 13.54 -26.66
CA SER A 50 14.74 14.64 -25.88
C SER A 50 13.77 15.23 -24.83
N TYR A 51 12.46 15.09 -25.00
CA TYR A 51 11.46 15.50 -23.98
C TYR A 51 11.03 14.37 -23.02
N ARG A 52 11.48 13.13 -23.28
CA ARG A 52 11.23 11.94 -22.46
C ARG A 52 12.12 11.82 -21.23
N LYS A 53 13.12 12.68 -21.04
CA LYS A 53 14.20 12.36 -20.09
C LYS A 53 14.12 12.95 -18.70
N GLN A 54 13.24 13.92 -18.37
CA GLN A 54 13.33 14.53 -17.02
C GLN A 54 12.08 14.81 -16.20
N ASN A 55 10.82 14.76 -16.70
CA ASN A 55 9.68 15.05 -15.79
C ASN A 55 8.32 14.38 -16.09
N LYS A 56 8.25 13.44 -17.05
CA LYS A 56 6.98 12.76 -17.40
C LYS A 56 6.76 11.43 -16.69
N ASN A 57 7.83 10.80 -16.18
CA ASN A 57 7.72 9.55 -15.43
C ASN A 57 6.97 9.72 -14.11
N LEU A 58 7.12 10.84 -13.40
CA LEU A 58 6.43 11.04 -12.12
C LEU A 58 4.92 11.25 -12.29
N ARG A 59 4.46 12.11 -13.21
CA ARG A 59 3.01 12.27 -13.44
C ARG A 59 2.35 11.05 -14.07
N GLN A 60 3.03 10.34 -14.97
CA GLN A 60 2.50 9.06 -15.48
C GLN A 60 2.54 7.95 -14.44
N LEU A 61 3.49 7.94 -13.49
CA LEU A 61 3.48 7.03 -12.34
C LEU A 61 2.47 7.44 -11.28
N GLU A 62 2.20 8.74 -11.08
CA GLU A 62 1.16 9.25 -10.18
C GLU A 62 -0.23 8.98 -10.77
N ASP A 63 -0.45 9.22 -12.06
CA ASP A 63 -1.71 8.94 -12.75
C ASP A 63 -1.89 7.44 -13.00
N LYS A 64 -0.83 6.66 -13.23
CA LYS A 64 -0.88 5.19 -13.30
C LYS A 64 -1.06 4.57 -11.91
N ALA A 65 -0.38 5.05 -10.87
CA ALA A 65 -0.66 4.62 -9.50
C ALA A 65 -2.07 5.06 -9.06
N MET A 66 -2.60 6.18 -9.58
CA MET A 66 -3.97 6.64 -9.31
C MET A 66 -5.01 5.85 -10.11
N HIS A 67 -4.78 5.54 -11.39
CA HIS A 67 -5.70 4.73 -12.18
C HIS A 67 -5.61 3.24 -11.80
N GLU A 68 -4.43 2.73 -11.45
CA GLU A 68 -4.24 1.38 -10.93
C GLU A 68 -4.71 1.27 -9.47
N SER A 69 -4.61 2.31 -8.63
CA SER A 69 -5.21 2.30 -7.26
C SER A 69 -6.74 2.53 -7.27
N ILE A 70 -7.27 3.25 -8.28
CA ILE A 70 -8.72 3.51 -8.43
C ILE A 70 -9.41 2.38 -9.24
N GLN A 71 -8.76 1.76 -10.23
CA GLN A 71 -9.18 0.45 -10.77
C GLN A 71 -8.84 -0.70 -9.80
N TYR A 72 -8.05 -0.48 -8.75
CA TYR A 72 -7.92 -1.42 -7.62
C TYR A 72 -9.22 -1.54 -6.80
N TYR A 73 -10.13 -0.57 -6.90
CA TYR A 73 -11.51 -0.74 -6.41
C TYR A 73 -12.32 -1.70 -7.30
N GLU A 74 -11.83 -2.02 -8.51
CA GLU A 74 -12.24 -3.17 -9.31
C GLU A 74 -11.35 -4.42 -9.08
N PHE A 75 -10.87 -4.65 -7.84
CA PHE A 75 -10.65 -6.03 -7.36
C PHE A 75 -11.94 -6.87 -7.29
N GLN A 76 -13.01 -6.43 -7.95
CA GLN A 76 -14.18 -7.24 -8.30
C GLN A 76 -13.83 -8.37 -9.28
N THR A 77 -12.62 -8.40 -9.85
CA THR A 77 -12.22 -9.43 -10.82
C THR A 77 -10.87 -10.09 -10.53
N LEU A 78 -10.55 -10.44 -9.27
CA LEU A 78 -9.76 -11.64 -8.93
C LEU A 78 -9.55 -11.74 -7.40
N PRO A 79 -10.10 -12.75 -6.70
CA PRO A 79 -9.26 -13.45 -5.75
C PRO A 79 -8.20 -14.15 -6.60
N ARG A 80 -6.97 -13.62 -6.64
CA ARG A 80 -5.85 -14.44 -7.11
C ARG A 80 -5.75 -15.59 -6.12
N SER A 81 -5.81 -16.82 -6.59
CA SER A 81 -5.62 -17.96 -5.70
C SER A 81 -4.25 -17.86 -5.03
N PRO A 82 -4.13 -18.19 -3.74
CA PRO A 82 -2.84 -18.38 -3.09
C PRO A 82 -1.96 -19.30 -3.92
N LYS A 83 -0.67 -18.94 -4.08
CA LYS A 83 0.25 -19.63 -4.99
C LYS A 83 1.03 -20.75 -4.31
N THR A 84 1.17 -20.67 -3.00
CA THR A 84 1.87 -21.69 -2.20
C THR A 84 0.95 -22.25 -1.12
N PRO A 85 1.21 -23.48 -0.62
CA PRO A 85 0.46 -24.04 0.50
C PRO A 85 0.48 -23.14 1.75
N LEU A 86 1.59 -22.44 2.01
CA LEU A 86 1.69 -21.51 3.13
C LEU A 86 0.77 -20.30 2.94
N GLN A 87 0.74 -19.71 1.74
CA GLN A 87 -0.18 -18.62 1.43
C GLN A 87 -1.64 -19.08 1.54
N ALA A 88 -1.95 -20.30 1.09
CA ALA A 88 -3.29 -20.87 1.18
C ALA A 88 -3.73 -21.03 2.64
N LEU A 89 -2.83 -21.55 3.48
CA LEU A 89 -3.08 -21.71 4.91
C LEU A 89 -3.27 -20.36 5.61
N ALA A 90 -2.39 -19.39 5.37
CA ALA A 90 -2.52 -18.04 5.94
C ALA A 90 -3.83 -17.36 5.50
N THR A 91 -4.21 -17.53 4.23
CA THR A 91 -5.49 -17.03 3.70
C THR A 91 -6.67 -17.66 4.41
N GLN A 92 -6.65 -18.99 4.59
CA GLN A 92 -7.69 -19.72 5.28
C GLN A 92 -7.84 -19.23 6.73
N ILE A 93 -6.73 -19.14 7.47
CA ILE A 93 -6.72 -18.63 8.84
C ILE A 93 -7.32 -17.23 8.91
N ASN A 94 -6.88 -16.30 8.05
CA ASN A 94 -7.46 -14.95 7.99
C ASN A 94 -8.96 -14.97 7.72
N LEU A 95 -9.43 -15.75 6.74
CA LEU A 95 -10.85 -15.84 6.41
C LEU A 95 -11.70 -16.41 7.55
N GLU A 96 -11.17 -17.40 8.27
CA GLU A 96 -11.86 -18.05 9.39
C GLU A 96 -11.92 -17.15 10.62
N GLU A 97 -10.79 -16.56 11.02
CA GLU A 97 -10.70 -15.75 12.24
C GLU A 97 -11.35 -14.37 12.07
N MET A 98 -11.38 -13.81 10.86
CA MET A 98 -12.07 -12.56 10.58
C MET A 98 -13.56 -12.74 10.26
N ARG A 99 -14.08 -13.96 10.36
CA ARG A 99 -15.45 -14.27 9.98
C ARG A 99 -16.45 -13.52 10.86
N GLY A 100 -17.29 -12.71 10.23
CA GLY A 100 -18.32 -11.92 10.91
C GLY A 100 -17.82 -10.59 11.46
N ILE A 101 -16.50 -10.35 11.46
CA ILE A 101 -15.91 -9.07 11.82
C ILE A 101 -16.05 -8.10 10.64
N ARG A 102 -16.39 -6.85 10.94
CA ARG A 102 -16.56 -5.78 9.94
C ARG A 102 -15.70 -4.59 10.30
N ARG A 103 -15.18 -3.92 9.28
CA ARG A 103 -14.53 -2.61 9.43
C ARG A 103 -15.58 -1.53 9.70
N GLY A 104 -15.11 -0.34 10.08
CA GLY A 104 -15.98 0.80 10.41
C GLY A 104 -16.92 1.22 9.28
N GLU A 105 -16.56 0.91 8.04
CA GLU A 105 -17.33 1.14 6.82
C GLU A 105 -18.31 -0.02 6.47
N GLY A 106 -18.45 -1.02 7.33
CA GLY A 106 -19.36 -2.15 7.15
C GLY A 106 -18.86 -3.26 6.21
N ILE A 107 -17.64 -3.14 5.68
CA ILE A 107 -17.01 -4.15 4.80
C ILE A 107 -16.47 -5.31 5.66
N PRO A 108 -16.53 -6.59 5.21
CA PRO A 108 -15.91 -7.71 5.92
C PRO A 108 -14.42 -7.47 6.16
N TYR A 109 -13.97 -7.67 7.41
CA TYR A 109 -12.62 -7.30 7.84
C TYR A 109 -11.53 -8.03 7.05
N ALA A 110 -11.74 -9.33 6.77
CA ALA A 110 -10.82 -10.18 6.01
C ALA A 110 -10.35 -9.60 4.67
N THR A 111 -11.14 -8.68 4.08
CA THR A 111 -10.80 -8.03 2.81
C THR A 111 -9.60 -7.09 2.91
N HIS A 112 -9.29 -6.53 4.09
CA HIS A 112 -8.14 -5.65 4.29
C HIS A 112 -6.82 -6.44 4.18
N PRO A 113 -6.54 -7.46 5.02
CA PRO A 113 -5.33 -8.29 4.88
C PRO A 113 -5.14 -8.89 3.48
N LEU A 114 -6.24 -9.32 2.82
CA LEU A 114 -6.21 -9.84 1.46
C LEU A 114 -5.66 -8.81 0.46
N LYS A 115 -6.21 -7.58 0.47
CA LYS A 115 -5.78 -6.50 -0.42
C LYS A 115 -4.30 -6.17 -0.23
N LEU A 116 -3.86 -6.07 1.02
CA LEU A 116 -2.45 -5.79 1.35
C LEU A 116 -1.52 -6.86 0.83
N SER A 117 -1.91 -8.13 1.02
CA SER A 117 -1.12 -9.29 0.64
C SER A 117 -0.91 -9.36 -0.87
N TYR A 118 -1.98 -9.21 -1.66
CA TYR A 118 -1.87 -9.19 -3.12
C TYR A 118 -1.12 -7.98 -3.67
N LEU A 119 -1.27 -6.82 -3.03
CA LEU A 119 -0.48 -5.66 -3.40
C LEU A 119 1.01 -5.89 -3.15
N SER A 120 1.35 -6.44 -1.98
CA SER A 120 2.74 -6.70 -1.63
C SER A 120 3.41 -7.61 -2.64
N GLU A 121 2.71 -8.66 -3.05
CA GLU A 121 3.17 -9.59 -4.07
C GLU A 121 3.35 -8.89 -5.44
N TYR A 122 2.37 -8.07 -5.85
CA TYR A 122 2.44 -7.31 -7.10
C TYR A 122 3.62 -6.33 -7.14
N LEU A 123 3.87 -5.61 -6.03
CA LEU A 123 4.90 -4.58 -5.97
C LEU A 123 6.32 -5.15 -5.83
N ILE A 124 6.49 -6.26 -5.13
CA ILE A 124 7.82 -6.87 -4.91
C ILE A 124 8.17 -7.84 -6.05
N GLY A 125 7.16 -8.51 -6.61
CA GLY A 125 7.31 -9.50 -7.65
C GLY A 125 7.15 -10.94 -7.14
N ASP A 126 6.33 -11.70 -7.87
CA ASP A 126 5.74 -12.99 -7.51
C ASP A 126 6.71 -14.15 -7.17
N SER A 127 8.01 -14.03 -7.42
CA SER A 127 8.97 -15.15 -7.33
C SER A 127 10.03 -15.00 -6.23
N SER A 128 10.00 -13.93 -5.44
CA SER A 128 11.00 -13.71 -4.39
C SER A 128 10.53 -14.26 -3.02
N SER A 129 11.47 -14.78 -2.23
CA SER A 129 11.18 -15.20 -0.84
C SER A 129 10.73 -14.03 0.05
N GLU A 130 11.11 -12.80 -0.32
CA GLU A 130 10.63 -11.59 0.31
C GLU A 130 9.16 -11.30 0.01
N ALA A 131 8.72 -11.47 -1.24
CA ALA A 131 7.31 -11.30 -1.60
C ALA A 131 6.44 -12.31 -0.86
N GLU A 132 6.87 -13.58 -0.76
CA GLU A 132 6.14 -14.59 0.01
C GLU A 132 6.07 -14.24 1.50
N ARG A 133 7.19 -13.85 2.13
CA ARG A 133 7.15 -13.44 3.55
C ARG A 133 6.30 -12.19 3.76
N THR A 134 6.39 -11.19 2.88
CA THR A 134 5.58 -9.96 2.99
C THR A 134 4.09 -10.26 2.85
N TYR A 135 3.73 -11.13 1.89
CA TYR A 135 2.37 -11.64 1.74
C TYR A 135 1.90 -12.31 3.04
N LEU A 136 2.69 -13.25 3.56
CA LEU A 136 2.32 -13.99 4.77
C LEU A 136 2.09 -13.04 5.94
N TYR A 137 3.02 -12.11 6.17
CA TYR A 137 2.93 -11.14 7.26
C TYR A 137 1.71 -10.23 7.15
N THR A 138 1.46 -9.68 5.96
CA THR A 138 0.26 -8.84 5.72
C THR A 138 -1.03 -9.65 5.81
N MET A 139 -1.03 -10.94 5.49
CA MET A 139 -2.22 -11.79 5.60
C MET A 139 -2.64 -12.04 7.06
N ILE A 140 -1.65 -12.20 7.95
CA ILE A 140 -1.92 -12.57 9.35
C ILE A 140 -1.87 -11.40 10.33
N HIS A 141 -1.44 -10.20 9.91
CA HIS A 141 -1.10 -9.12 10.84
C HIS A 141 -2.23 -8.78 11.82
N ASP A 142 -3.47 -8.74 11.33
CA ASP A 142 -4.64 -8.44 12.15
C ASP A 142 -5.21 -9.65 12.88
N VAL A 143 -4.76 -10.89 12.61
CA VAL A 143 -5.35 -12.11 13.21
C VAL A 143 -5.31 -12.06 14.73
N LEU A 144 -4.21 -11.56 15.30
CA LEU A 144 -4.09 -11.39 16.74
C LEU A 144 -4.77 -10.12 17.27
N GLU A 145 -4.81 -9.04 16.48
CA GLU A 145 -5.39 -7.76 16.90
C GLU A 145 -6.91 -7.79 16.90
N GLU A 146 -7.53 -8.35 15.85
CA GLU A 146 -8.96 -8.21 15.58
C GLU A 146 -9.70 -9.55 15.70
N GLY A 147 -9.06 -10.65 15.26
CA GLY A 147 -9.70 -11.98 15.24
C GLY A 147 -9.70 -12.67 16.60
N ARG A 148 -8.65 -12.46 17.39
CA ARG A 148 -8.46 -13.11 18.69
C ARG A 148 -8.03 -12.13 19.77
N SER A 149 -6.77 -12.21 20.19
CA SER A 149 -6.17 -11.35 21.19
C SER A 149 -4.66 -11.35 21.01
N THR A 150 -4.00 -10.35 21.57
CA THR A 150 -2.54 -10.26 21.62
C THR A 150 -1.94 -11.09 22.76
N ALA A 151 -2.71 -11.91 23.46
CA ALA A 151 -2.23 -12.71 24.60
C ALA A 151 -1.26 -13.84 24.16
N PRO A 152 -0.31 -14.26 25.02
CA PRO A 152 0.69 -15.28 24.67
C PRO A 152 0.10 -16.59 24.10
N GLU A 153 -1.03 -17.05 24.64
CA GLU A 153 -1.73 -18.25 24.18
C GLU A 153 -2.27 -18.13 22.75
N SER A 154 -2.61 -16.91 22.30
CA SER A 154 -3.07 -16.67 20.93
C SER A 154 -1.91 -16.73 19.94
N LEU A 155 -0.73 -16.24 20.35
CA LEU A 155 0.50 -16.40 19.58
C LEU A 155 0.94 -17.87 19.49
N GLU A 156 0.85 -18.62 20.60
CA GLU A 156 1.13 -20.05 20.60
C GLU A 156 0.17 -20.82 19.68
N TRP A 157 -1.13 -20.51 19.75
CA TRP A 157 -2.14 -21.08 18.87
C TRP A 157 -1.79 -20.84 17.39
N LEU A 158 -1.45 -19.62 17.00
CA LEU A 158 -1.07 -19.30 15.62
C LEU A 158 0.20 -20.04 15.20
N SER A 159 1.16 -20.18 16.13
CA SER A 159 2.43 -20.86 15.88
C SER A 159 2.25 -22.35 15.54
N ARG A 160 1.19 -23.00 16.06
CA ARG A 160 0.89 -24.41 15.74
C ARG A 160 0.53 -24.65 14.28
N TYR A 161 0.06 -23.63 13.56
CA TYR A 161 -0.19 -23.73 12.11
C TYR A 161 1.08 -23.58 11.28
N PHE A 162 2.14 -23.01 11.85
CA PHE A 162 3.39 -22.71 11.16
C PHE A 162 4.61 -23.27 11.92
N PRO A 163 4.65 -24.58 12.26
CA PRO A 163 5.71 -25.14 13.12
C PRO A 163 7.11 -24.99 12.51
N GLU A 164 7.22 -25.10 11.18
CA GLU A 164 8.48 -24.93 10.44
C GLU A 164 8.78 -23.46 10.09
N HIS A 165 7.84 -22.55 10.37
CA HIS A 165 7.92 -21.13 10.03
C HIS A 165 7.49 -20.25 11.21
N PRO A 166 8.12 -20.37 12.40
CA PRO A 166 7.69 -19.67 13.61
C PRO A 166 7.74 -18.14 13.46
N TYR A 167 8.59 -17.64 12.56
CA TYR A 167 8.69 -16.23 12.22
C TYR A 167 7.38 -15.65 11.65
N ILE A 168 6.51 -16.48 11.05
CA ILE A 168 5.19 -16.05 10.54
C ILE A 168 4.34 -15.61 11.73
N ALA A 169 4.09 -16.49 12.71
CA ALA A 169 3.27 -16.13 13.87
C ALA A 169 3.85 -14.95 14.67
N GLN A 170 5.18 -14.89 14.81
CA GLN A 170 5.85 -13.75 15.45
C GLN A 170 5.62 -12.43 14.70
N ALA A 171 5.56 -12.46 13.36
CA ALA A 171 5.31 -11.26 12.57
C ALA A 171 3.92 -10.67 12.82
N ALA A 172 2.89 -11.49 13.04
CA ALA A 172 1.56 -10.97 13.43
C ALA A 172 1.68 -10.10 14.68
N TYR A 173 2.32 -10.62 15.74
CA TYR A 173 2.52 -9.84 16.95
C TYR A 173 3.34 -8.56 16.72
N LYS A 174 4.45 -8.66 15.99
CA LYS A 174 5.34 -7.52 15.70
C LYS A 174 4.62 -6.40 14.95
N LEU A 175 3.52 -6.71 14.26
CA LEU A 175 2.69 -5.79 13.50
C LEU A 175 1.42 -5.31 14.24
N VAL A 176 1.19 -5.71 15.50
CA VAL A 176 0.06 -5.17 16.29
C VAL A 176 0.43 -3.83 16.93
N GLU A 177 -0.52 -2.91 17.10
CA GLU A 177 -0.25 -1.67 17.84
C GLU A 177 0.06 -1.95 19.33
N PRO A 178 1.11 -1.36 19.93
CA PRO A 178 1.42 -1.60 21.33
C PRO A 178 0.33 -1.02 22.23
N ASN A 179 0.02 -1.71 23.33
CA ASN A 179 -0.93 -1.20 24.31
C ASN A 179 -0.31 -0.04 25.10
N ILE A 180 -0.63 1.18 24.69
CA ILE A 180 -0.12 2.41 25.29
C ILE A 180 -1.08 3.03 26.34
N GLU A 181 -2.16 2.33 26.72
CA GLU A 181 -3.13 2.82 27.72
C GLU A 181 -2.46 3.10 29.08
N GLU A 182 -1.36 2.41 29.36
CA GLU A 182 -0.58 2.56 30.59
C GLU A 182 0.28 3.85 30.62
N ILE A 183 0.48 4.52 29.48
CA ILE A 183 1.28 5.73 29.42
C ILE A 183 0.45 6.90 29.97
N PRO A 184 0.96 7.67 30.97
CA PRO A 184 0.28 8.85 31.47
C PRO A 184 0.31 9.97 30.40
N ILE A 185 -0.79 10.11 29.67
CA ILE A 185 -0.91 11.09 28.58
C ILE A 185 -1.48 12.41 29.13
N SER A 186 -0.86 13.53 28.77
CA SER A 186 -1.33 14.85 29.17
C SER A 186 -2.63 15.21 28.45
N LYS A 187 -3.51 15.97 29.11
CA LYS A 187 -4.88 16.28 28.61
C LYS A 187 -4.90 17.00 27.26
N ASP A 188 -3.81 17.64 26.89
CA ASP A 188 -3.60 18.39 25.64
C ASP A 188 -3.20 17.51 24.45
N ILE A 189 -2.85 16.24 24.68
CA ILE A 189 -2.46 15.30 23.63
C ILE A 189 -3.55 14.24 23.46
N PRO A 190 -4.22 14.16 22.30
CA PRO A 190 -5.18 13.12 22.04
C PRO A 190 -4.53 11.74 22.06
N TYR A 191 -5.15 10.80 22.78
CA TYR A 191 -4.69 9.42 22.92
C TYR A 191 -4.34 8.75 21.57
N SER A 192 -5.20 8.96 20.56
CA SER A 192 -5.01 8.46 19.21
C SER A 192 -3.72 8.94 18.52
N MET A 193 -3.11 10.03 18.99
CA MET A 193 -1.81 10.49 18.48
C MET A 193 -0.66 9.68 19.07
N ILE A 194 -0.78 9.25 20.32
CA ILE A 194 0.23 8.39 20.96
C ILE A 194 0.13 6.98 20.39
N GLU A 195 -1.06 6.46 20.07
CA GLU A 195 -1.20 5.13 19.41
C GLU A 195 -0.44 5.11 18.09
N VAL A 196 -0.61 6.19 17.34
CA VAL A 196 0.07 6.44 16.07
C VAL A 196 1.60 6.44 16.23
N VAL A 197 2.13 7.06 17.29
CA VAL A 197 3.56 7.07 17.63
C VAL A 197 4.04 5.68 18.09
N GLY A 198 3.29 5.05 19.00
CA GLY A 198 3.57 3.74 19.58
C GLY A 198 3.79 2.68 18.52
N TYR A 199 2.86 2.59 17.56
CA TYR A 199 3.02 1.68 16.43
C TYR A 199 4.31 1.96 15.64
N GLY A 200 4.60 3.23 15.32
CA GLY A 200 5.79 3.59 14.57
C GLY A 200 7.08 3.12 15.25
N ARG A 201 7.16 3.34 16.58
CA ARG A 201 8.26 2.87 17.43
C ARG A 201 8.39 1.35 17.44
N GLN A 202 7.29 0.61 17.52
CA GLN A 202 7.33 -0.84 17.52
C GLN A 202 7.95 -1.42 16.25
N ILE A 203 7.60 -0.88 15.08
CA ILE A 203 8.19 -1.33 13.82
C ILE A 203 9.68 -1.02 13.77
N GLU A 204 10.09 0.17 14.20
CA GLU A 204 11.52 0.51 14.30
C GLU A 204 12.26 -0.42 15.22
N PHE A 205 11.69 -0.69 16.40
CA PHE A 205 12.29 -1.55 17.40
C PHE A 205 12.57 -2.94 16.80
N PHE A 206 11.56 -3.59 16.22
CA PHE A 206 11.74 -4.93 15.66
C PHE A 206 12.63 -4.95 14.42
N TYR A 207 12.53 -3.94 13.56
CA TYR A 207 13.36 -3.86 12.36
C TYR A 207 14.84 -3.62 12.69
N PHE A 208 15.14 -2.56 13.46
CA PHE A 208 16.52 -2.14 13.69
C PHE A 208 17.22 -2.93 14.81
N ASN A 209 16.51 -3.42 15.83
CA ASN A 209 17.14 -4.06 16.98
C ASN A 209 17.19 -5.59 16.91
N GLN A 210 16.29 -6.25 16.16
CA GLN A 210 16.20 -7.71 16.21
C GLN A 210 16.68 -8.43 14.96
N ASN A 211 16.25 -8.07 13.74
CA ASN A 211 16.48 -8.96 12.59
C ASN A 211 16.55 -8.32 11.20
N GLN A 212 16.38 -7.00 11.05
CA GLN A 212 16.37 -6.31 9.75
C GLN A 212 15.54 -7.02 8.64
N ASP A 213 14.48 -7.75 9.02
CA ASP A 213 13.67 -8.49 8.05
C ASP A 213 12.90 -7.49 7.19
N ARG A 214 13.37 -7.30 5.96
CA ARG A 214 12.78 -6.36 5.02
C ARG A 214 11.32 -6.70 4.70
N ALA A 215 10.91 -7.97 4.80
CA ALA A 215 9.52 -8.34 4.60
C ALA A 215 8.60 -7.78 5.70
N LEU A 216 9.07 -7.73 6.96
CA LEU A 216 8.33 -7.10 8.07
C LEU A 216 8.20 -5.59 7.83
N LEU A 217 9.27 -4.96 7.36
CA LEU A 217 9.27 -3.54 7.02
C LEU A 217 8.31 -3.23 5.86
N ASN A 218 8.35 -4.03 4.79
CA ASN A 218 7.45 -3.90 3.65
C ASN A 218 5.99 -4.06 4.08
N ALA A 219 5.68 -5.08 4.88
CA ALA A 219 4.33 -5.33 5.40
C ALA A 219 3.83 -4.14 6.23
N SER A 220 4.68 -3.63 7.13
CA SER A 220 4.38 -2.47 7.98
C SER A 220 4.08 -1.21 7.18
N LEU A 221 4.89 -0.94 6.16
CA LEU A 221 4.66 0.20 5.27
C LEU A 221 3.34 0.00 4.52
N ILE A 222 3.12 -1.15 3.87
CA ILE A 222 1.89 -1.42 3.12
C ILE A 222 0.64 -1.26 3.97
N ASP A 223 0.60 -1.86 5.17
CA ASP A 223 -0.57 -1.74 6.06
C ASP A 223 -0.88 -0.28 6.37
N LYS A 224 0.10 0.48 6.88
CA LYS A 224 -0.18 1.86 7.29
C LYS A 224 -0.44 2.79 6.13
N LEU A 225 0.08 2.52 4.94
CA LEU A 225 -0.29 3.23 3.72
C LEU A 225 -1.76 3.02 3.36
N PHE A 226 -2.23 1.77 3.45
CA PHE A 226 -3.60 1.41 3.09
C PHE A 226 -4.60 1.84 4.12
N ASN A 227 -4.27 1.79 5.41
CA ASN A 227 -5.16 2.26 6.46
C ASN A 227 -5.49 3.75 6.27
N VAL A 228 -4.50 4.58 5.90
CA VAL A 228 -4.74 6.01 5.60
C VAL A 228 -5.60 6.18 4.34
N PHE A 229 -5.35 5.38 3.31
CA PHE A 229 -6.14 5.43 2.07
C PHE A 229 -7.59 4.97 2.24
N ASP A 230 -7.81 3.83 2.88
CA ASP A 230 -9.15 3.27 3.11
C ASP A 230 -10.01 4.22 3.93
N ARG A 231 -9.45 4.84 4.98
CA ARG A 231 -10.14 5.84 5.78
C ARG A 231 -10.47 7.08 4.96
N PHE A 232 -9.50 7.59 4.20
CA PHE A 232 -9.72 8.74 3.32
C PHE A 232 -10.86 8.47 2.34
N LYS A 233 -10.88 7.29 1.72
CA LYS A 233 -11.87 6.91 0.73
C LYS A 233 -13.24 6.62 1.33
N ALA A 234 -13.31 5.95 2.48
CA ALA A 234 -14.56 5.70 3.19
C ALA A 234 -15.28 7.00 3.57
N VAL A 235 -14.55 8.03 3.99
CA VAL A 235 -15.12 9.36 4.27
C VAL A 235 -15.50 10.09 2.98
N GLN A 236 -14.67 10.02 1.94
CA GLN A 236 -14.99 10.61 0.63
C GLN A 236 -16.28 10.02 0.03
N ASP A 237 -16.50 8.72 0.21
CA ASP A 237 -17.67 8.00 -0.29
C ASP A 237 -18.88 8.10 0.65
N GLY A 238 -18.76 8.84 1.76
CA GLY A 238 -19.83 9.06 2.72
C GLY A 238 -20.21 7.81 3.53
N LEU A 239 -19.36 6.77 3.53
CA LEU A 239 -19.58 5.53 4.28
C LEU A 239 -19.35 5.71 5.77
N VAL A 240 -18.47 6.64 6.15
CA VAL A 240 -18.13 6.96 7.53
C VAL A 240 -18.25 8.47 7.74
N LYS A 241 -18.86 8.88 8.85
CA LYS A 241 -18.79 10.26 9.34
C LYS A 241 -17.82 10.30 10.50
N GLU A 242 -16.75 11.08 10.36
CA GLU A 242 -15.72 11.20 11.38
C GLU A 242 -15.56 12.66 11.80
N GLU A 243 -15.81 12.93 13.09
CA GLU A 243 -15.52 14.23 13.69
C GLU A 243 -14.01 14.48 13.65
N ASN A 244 -13.61 15.72 13.33
CA ASN A 244 -12.21 16.11 13.19
C ASN A 244 -11.42 15.27 12.15
N PHE A 245 -12.11 14.72 11.13
CA PHE A 245 -11.51 13.92 10.06
C PHE A 245 -10.23 14.53 9.49
N LEU A 246 -10.26 15.82 9.13
CA LEU A 246 -9.10 16.49 8.53
C LEU A 246 -7.89 16.46 9.47
N THR A 247 -8.08 16.81 10.74
CA THR A 247 -7.01 16.79 11.75
C THR A 247 -6.47 15.38 11.94
N ARG A 248 -7.33 14.37 12.04
CA ARG A 248 -6.89 12.96 12.18
C ARG A 248 -6.11 12.49 10.95
N MET A 249 -6.56 12.86 9.75
CA MET A 249 -5.88 12.54 8.50
C MET A 249 -4.53 13.24 8.36
N GLU A 250 -4.40 14.48 8.79
CA GLU A 250 -3.12 15.20 8.85
C GLU A 250 -2.10 14.45 9.70
N TRP A 251 -2.51 13.97 10.88
CA TRP A 251 -1.64 13.22 11.79
C TRP A 251 -1.27 11.83 11.24
N ARG A 252 -2.22 11.13 10.65
CA ARG A 252 -1.98 9.86 9.95
C ARG A 252 -0.99 10.03 8.79
N LEU A 253 -1.16 11.08 7.98
CA LEU A 253 -0.20 11.42 6.93
C LEU A 253 1.17 11.84 7.48
N ALA A 254 1.21 12.53 8.61
CA ALA A 254 2.49 12.90 9.24
C ALA A 254 3.25 11.66 9.71
N LYS A 255 2.57 10.70 10.36
CA LYS A 255 3.12 9.38 10.69
C LYS A 255 3.68 8.69 9.44
N GLN A 256 2.86 8.55 8.41
CA GLN A 256 3.26 7.90 7.16
C GLN A 256 4.47 8.57 6.52
N GLY A 257 4.51 9.90 6.44
CA GLY A 257 5.64 10.64 5.90
C GLY A 257 6.90 10.50 6.74
N TYR A 258 6.78 10.46 8.06
CA TYR A 258 7.90 10.20 8.97
C TYR A 258 8.46 8.79 8.78
N LEU A 259 7.59 7.77 8.81
CA LEU A 259 7.98 6.37 8.59
C LEU A 259 8.62 6.20 7.20
N LEU A 260 8.05 6.80 6.16
CA LEU A 260 8.65 6.76 4.82
C LEU A 260 10.06 7.35 4.77
N LYS A 261 10.29 8.47 5.48
CA LYS A 261 11.62 9.08 5.54
C LYS A 261 12.64 8.19 6.27
N LYS A 262 12.21 7.52 7.34
CA LYS A 262 13.09 6.74 8.22
C LYS A 262 13.31 5.31 7.72
N MET A 263 12.26 4.68 7.20
CA MET A 263 12.22 3.28 6.80
C MET A 263 12.24 3.07 5.28
N GLY A 264 11.74 4.02 4.50
CA GLY A 264 11.67 3.91 3.04
C GLY A 264 13.00 3.58 2.35
N PRO A 265 14.17 4.09 2.81
CA PRO A 265 15.46 3.69 2.23
C PRO A 265 15.81 2.21 2.42
N TYR A 266 15.18 1.53 3.38
CA TYR A 266 15.46 0.14 3.74
C TYR A 266 14.41 -0.85 3.22
N ALA A 267 13.24 -0.36 2.83
CA ALA A 267 12.18 -1.18 2.24
C ALA A 267 12.43 -1.48 0.76
N HIS A 268 11.63 -2.36 0.18
CA HIS A 268 11.68 -2.64 -1.25
C HIS A 268 11.45 -1.35 -2.06
N PRO A 269 12.25 -1.05 -3.10
CA PRO A 269 12.16 0.23 -3.82
C PRO A 269 10.76 0.55 -4.36
N ASP A 270 10.06 -0.46 -4.88
CA ASP A 270 8.71 -0.29 -5.42
C ASP A 270 7.66 -0.07 -4.34
N ILE A 271 7.84 -0.68 -3.15
CA ILE A 271 7.01 -0.37 -1.97
C ILE A 271 7.20 1.09 -1.58
N SER A 272 8.45 1.52 -1.38
CA SER A 272 8.77 2.91 -0.98
C SER A 272 8.27 3.94 -1.98
N LYS A 273 8.39 3.63 -3.28
CA LYS A 273 7.93 4.51 -4.35
C LYS A 273 6.40 4.59 -4.40
N TYR A 274 5.71 3.45 -4.29
CA TYR A 274 4.25 3.41 -4.22
C TYR A 274 3.74 4.17 -3.00
N ALA A 275 4.37 3.94 -1.86
CA ALA A 275 4.07 4.56 -0.59
C ALA A 275 4.17 6.09 -0.63
N GLN A 276 5.26 6.60 -1.20
CA GLN A 276 5.48 8.03 -1.39
C GLN A 276 4.43 8.63 -2.33
N ALA A 277 4.13 7.96 -3.45
CA ALA A 277 3.13 8.42 -4.39
C ALA A 277 1.72 8.51 -3.76
N LEU A 278 1.36 7.51 -2.95
CA LEU A 278 0.09 7.50 -2.23
C LEU A 278 0.02 8.60 -1.16
N HIS A 279 1.08 8.78 -0.38
CA HIS A 279 1.21 9.87 0.61
C HIS A 279 0.97 11.23 -0.04
N ASP A 280 1.69 11.50 -1.14
CA ASP A 280 1.58 12.75 -1.86
C ASP A 280 0.20 12.98 -2.49
N ASN A 281 -0.45 11.91 -2.96
CA ASN A 281 -1.79 12.00 -3.51
C ASN A 281 -2.81 12.39 -2.44
N ILE A 282 -2.85 11.67 -1.31
CA ILE A 282 -3.79 11.95 -0.22
C ILE A 282 -3.53 13.36 0.34
N ARG A 283 -2.26 13.74 0.52
CA ARG A 283 -1.88 15.10 0.93
C ARG A 283 -2.43 16.15 -0.02
N LYS A 284 -2.24 16.00 -1.34
CA LYS A 284 -2.77 16.91 -2.37
C LYS A 284 -4.30 16.99 -2.31
N LYS A 285 -5.00 15.85 -2.16
CA LYS A 285 -6.47 15.79 -2.08
C LYS A 285 -7.03 16.47 -0.83
N LEU A 286 -6.31 16.46 0.28
CA LEU A 286 -6.67 17.18 1.50
C LEU A 286 -6.33 18.68 1.43
N GLY A 287 -5.76 19.17 0.32
CA GLY A 287 -5.34 20.56 0.19
C GLY A 287 -4.14 20.94 1.06
N LEU A 288 -3.38 19.96 1.55
CA LEU A 288 -2.26 20.20 2.46
C LEU A 288 -0.99 20.53 1.67
N SER A 289 -0.36 21.67 1.99
CA SER A 289 0.93 22.03 1.40
C SER A 289 2.07 21.12 1.93
N PRO A 290 3.17 20.96 1.18
CA PRO A 290 4.36 20.26 1.70
C PRO A 290 4.87 20.86 3.02
N THR A 291 4.79 22.19 3.17
CA THR A 291 5.17 22.89 4.40
C THR A 291 4.26 22.53 5.57
N ALA A 292 2.95 22.47 5.35
CA ALA A 292 1.98 22.12 6.39
C ALA A 292 2.21 20.70 6.91
N ILE A 293 2.44 19.73 6.01
CA ILE A 293 2.71 18.35 6.44
C ILE A 293 4.08 18.22 7.13
N ASN A 294 5.11 18.94 6.68
CA ASN A 294 6.42 18.93 7.33
C ASN A 294 6.37 19.51 8.76
N LYS A 295 5.52 20.51 8.99
CA LYS A 295 5.25 21.02 10.33
C LYS A 295 4.62 19.92 11.22
N LYS A 296 3.63 19.19 10.71
CA LYS A 296 3.01 18.06 11.42
C LYS A 296 3.99 16.92 11.68
N ILE A 297 4.86 16.59 10.73
CA ILE A 297 5.94 15.61 10.91
C ILE A 297 6.89 16.05 12.05
N SER A 298 7.18 17.35 12.16
CA SER A 298 8.00 17.86 13.26
C SER A 298 7.31 17.68 14.62
N GLN A 299 6.00 17.95 14.70
CA GLN A 299 5.20 17.70 15.90
C GLN A 299 5.13 16.21 16.25
N TYR A 300 5.00 15.33 15.25
CA TYR A 300 5.07 13.88 15.46
C TYR A 300 6.41 13.47 16.10
N ARG A 301 7.53 14.02 15.61
CA ARG A 301 8.87 13.72 16.16
C ARG A 301 9.05 14.22 17.59
N GLU A 302 8.45 15.34 17.94
CA GLU A 302 8.46 15.85 19.31
C GLU A 302 7.70 14.90 20.25
N LEU A 303 6.55 14.38 19.81
CA LEU A 303 5.80 13.37 20.56
C LEU A 303 6.57 12.06 20.68
N GLU A 304 7.15 11.57 19.58
CA GLU A 304 8.00 10.38 19.58
C GLU A 304 9.16 10.54 20.57
N ALA A 305 9.90 11.65 20.52
CA ALA A 305 11.01 11.89 21.44
C ALA A 305 10.56 11.95 22.90
N ARG A 306 9.36 12.51 23.16
CA ARG A 306 8.81 12.63 24.51
C ARG A 306 8.41 11.28 25.11
N TYR A 307 7.88 10.36 24.30
CA TYR A 307 7.30 9.10 24.78
C TYR A 307 8.11 7.85 24.39
N ALA A 308 9.25 8.02 23.70
CA ALA A 308 10.03 6.90 23.18
C ALA A 308 10.42 5.88 24.26
N GLU A 309 10.90 6.34 25.42
CA GLU A 309 11.37 5.46 26.49
C GLU A 309 10.21 4.65 27.11
N ASP A 310 9.07 5.30 27.37
CA ASP A 310 7.88 4.63 27.92
C ASP A 310 7.32 3.59 26.93
N ILE A 311 7.24 3.96 25.65
CA ILE A 311 6.77 3.07 24.58
C ILE A 311 7.72 1.88 24.41
N ASP A 312 9.03 2.11 24.38
CA ASP A 312 10.03 1.05 24.28
C ASP A 312 9.96 0.10 25.46
N ALA A 313 9.78 0.61 26.68
CA ALA A 313 9.64 -0.22 27.87
C ALA A 313 8.42 -1.14 27.77
N ILE A 314 7.29 -0.64 27.25
CA ILE A 314 6.10 -1.45 26.96
C ILE A 314 6.41 -2.52 25.91
N ILE A 315 7.01 -2.13 24.78
CA ILE A 315 7.36 -3.07 23.70
C ILE A 315 8.26 -4.20 24.22
N ILE A 316 9.32 -3.85 24.95
CA ILE A 316 10.27 -4.81 25.52
C ILE A 316 9.56 -5.74 26.51
N ARG A 317 8.79 -5.19 27.45
CA ARG A 317 8.08 -5.99 28.45
C ARG A 317 7.10 -6.95 27.80
N GLU A 318 6.33 -6.49 26.83
CA GLU A 318 5.33 -7.32 26.15
C GLU A 318 5.98 -8.38 25.24
N ALA A 319 7.10 -8.06 24.58
CA ALA A 319 7.85 -9.03 23.80
C ALA A 319 8.55 -10.09 24.67
N GLN A 320 9.02 -9.72 25.88
CA GLN A 320 9.56 -10.68 26.86
C GLN A 320 8.50 -11.67 27.35
N LYS A 321 7.28 -11.20 27.67
CA LYS A 321 6.15 -12.08 28.06
C LYS A 321 5.83 -13.14 27.01
N ARG A 322 6.22 -12.92 25.76
CA ARG A 322 5.88 -13.75 24.59
C ARG A 322 7.08 -14.48 24.00
N ASN A 323 8.23 -14.48 24.70
CA ASN A 323 9.46 -15.13 24.25
C ASN A 323 9.88 -14.72 22.82
N LEU A 324 9.80 -13.43 22.52
CA LEU A 324 10.23 -12.86 21.24
C LEU A 324 11.69 -12.36 21.26
N PHE A 325 12.43 -12.68 22.32
CA PHE A 325 13.84 -12.36 22.53
C PHE A 325 14.64 -13.62 22.84
#